data_AF-A0A3D2AWW3-F1
#
_entry.id   AF-A0A3D2AWW3-F1
#
_cell.length_a   1.000
_cell.length_b   1.000
_cell.length_c   1.000
_cell.angle_alpha   90.00
_cell.angle_beta   90.00
_cell.angle_gamma   90.00
#
_symmetry.space_group_name_H-M   'P 1'
#
loop_
_entity.id
_entity.type
_entity.pdbx_description
1 polymer ?
#
loop_
_entity_poly.entity_id
_entity_poly.type
_entity_poly.pdbx_seq_one_letter_code
_entity_poly.pdbx_strand_id
1 'polypeptide(L)'
;MTAGERQIVAFTGVAHGLNHAVELVYGAILAVVAIEFGVTIAALGVLGTISSLAYAGAALPAGATADRFGSKNTVAISMAGAGVAALIAAISPNIQVLGFALVLMGIFGGMYHPAGLSFISRTVRQRARALGIHGAGGNLGTALAPFIAAAIAGVWSWRGAFLVFALLSFLITLIALRSSIGPDANQADSLKP
;
A
#
# COMPACT_ATOMS: atom_id res chain seq x y z
N MET A 1 -7.73 15.84 18.95
CA MET A 1 -8.09 15.57 17.55
C MET A 1 -9.60 15.59 17.41
N THR A 2 -10.14 16.23 16.38
CA THR A 2 -11.58 16.18 16.02
C THR A 2 -11.99 14.78 15.55
N ALA A 3 -13.29 14.54 15.35
CA ALA A 3 -13.76 13.27 14.78
C ALA A 3 -13.19 13.03 13.37
N GLY A 4 -13.22 14.04 12.50
CA GLY A 4 -12.64 13.96 11.15
C GLY A 4 -11.13 13.70 11.15
N GLU A 5 -10.37 14.37 12.02
CA GLU A 5 -8.92 14.11 12.17
C GLU A 5 -8.64 12.66 12.60
N ARG A 6 -9.47 12.10 13.50
CA ARG A 6 -9.33 10.69 13.92
C ARG A 6 -9.61 9.73 12.77
N GLN A 7 -10.61 10.02 11.93
CA GLN A 7 -10.91 9.22 10.74
C GLN A 7 -9.76 9.25 9.73
N ILE A 8 -9.16 10.43 9.50
CA ILE A 8 -7.99 10.58 8.63
C ILE A 8 -6.83 9.72 9.14
N VAL A 9 -6.52 9.81 10.44
CA VAL A 9 -5.41 9.05 11.04
C VAL A 9 -5.67 7.55 11.05
N ALA A 10 -6.91 7.11 11.31
CA ALA A 10 -7.27 5.70 11.23
C ALA A 10 -7.14 5.17 9.79
N PHE A 11 -7.67 5.93 8.81
CA PHE A 11 -7.58 5.60 7.39
C PHE A 11 -6.12 5.48 6.93
N THR A 12 -5.29 6.50 7.21
CA THR A 12 -3.88 6.46 6.82
C THR A 12 -3.12 5.40 7.61
N GLY A 13 -3.42 5.14 8.88
CA GLY A 13 -2.79 4.05 9.62
C GLY A 13 -3.05 2.67 9.01
N VAL A 14 -4.31 2.38 8.67
CA VAL A 14 -4.70 1.11 8.03
C VAL A 14 -4.11 0.98 6.62
N ALA A 15 -4.20 2.05 5.81
CA ALA A 15 -3.63 2.06 4.47
C ALA A 15 -2.10 1.87 4.49
N HIS A 16 -1.41 2.39 5.50
CA HIS A 16 0.03 2.21 5.67
C HIS A 16 0.38 0.75 5.97
N GLY A 17 -0.32 0.15 6.93
CA GLY A 17 -0.14 -1.25 7.25
C GLY A 17 -0.41 -2.14 6.04
N LEU A 18 -1.47 -1.85 5.29
CA LEU A 18 -1.80 -2.59 4.08
C LEU A 18 -0.77 -2.39 2.96
N ASN A 19 -0.23 -1.17 2.77
CA ASN A 19 0.83 -0.91 1.80
C ASN A 19 2.05 -1.80 2.04
N HIS A 20 2.53 -1.87 3.29
CA HIS A 20 3.62 -2.78 3.65
C HIS A 20 3.20 -4.25 3.56
N ALA A 21 1.94 -4.57 3.83
CA ALA A 21 1.48 -5.95 3.70
C ALA A 21 1.54 -6.45 2.26
N VAL A 22 1.12 -5.61 1.31
CA VAL A 22 1.22 -5.88 -0.13
C VAL A 22 2.68 -5.97 -0.58
N GLU A 23 3.56 -5.12 -0.04
CA GLU A 23 5.00 -5.17 -0.32
C GLU A 23 5.64 -6.49 0.14
N LEU A 24 5.28 -6.95 1.35
CA LEU A 24 5.93 -8.08 2.01
C LEU A 24 5.32 -9.44 1.69
N VAL A 25 4.12 -9.48 1.09
CA VAL A 25 3.46 -10.73 0.71
C VAL A 25 4.37 -11.60 -0.15
N TYR A 26 5.12 -10.99 -1.08
CA TYR A 26 6.00 -11.71 -2.00
C TYR A 26 7.15 -12.41 -1.28
N GLY A 27 7.80 -11.71 -0.34
CA GLY A 27 8.89 -12.27 0.44
C GLY A 27 8.46 -13.49 1.26
N ALA A 28 7.23 -13.49 1.77
CA ALA A 28 6.69 -14.58 2.59
C ALA A 28 6.39 -15.87 1.81
N ILE A 29 6.13 -15.78 0.51
CA ILE A 29 5.72 -16.91 -0.35
C ILE A 29 6.78 -17.31 -1.37
N LEU A 30 7.95 -16.65 -1.34
CA LEU A 30 8.99 -16.74 -2.37
C LEU A 30 9.46 -18.18 -2.62
N ALA A 31 9.59 -19.00 -1.56
CA ALA A 31 9.97 -20.40 -1.69
C ALA A 31 8.92 -21.26 -2.42
N VAL A 32 7.62 -21.01 -2.18
CA VAL A 32 6.53 -21.75 -2.83
C VAL A 32 6.47 -21.40 -4.31
N VAL A 33 6.64 -20.12 -4.64
CA VAL A 33 6.71 -19.64 -6.03
C VAL A 33 7.89 -20.25 -6.77
N ALA A 34 9.05 -20.37 -6.12
CA ALA A 34 10.26 -20.96 -6.71
C ALA A 34 10.03 -22.41 -7.13
N ILE A 35 9.41 -23.20 -6.25
CA ILE A 35 9.05 -24.60 -6.51
C ILE A 35 8.09 -24.70 -7.69
N GLU A 36 7.03 -23.89 -7.71
CA GLU A 36 6.01 -23.99 -8.75
C GLU A 36 6.54 -23.62 -10.14
N PHE A 37 7.32 -22.55 -10.25
CA PHE A 37 7.87 -22.11 -11.53
C PHE A 37 9.19 -22.81 -11.90
N GLY A 38 9.70 -23.71 -11.05
CA GLY A 38 10.96 -24.41 -11.30
C GLY A 38 12.17 -23.48 -11.41
N VAL A 39 12.19 -22.40 -10.62
CA VAL A 39 13.23 -21.36 -10.64
C VAL A 39 13.97 -21.30 -9.31
N THR A 40 15.14 -20.65 -9.31
CA THR A 40 15.91 -20.46 -8.08
C THR A 40 15.33 -19.30 -7.25
N ILE A 41 15.47 -19.40 -5.92
CA ILE A 41 15.19 -18.31 -4.98
C ILE A 41 15.98 -17.05 -5.36
N ALA A 42 17.21 -17.21 -5.85
CA ALA A 42 18.04 -16.09 -6.32
C ALA A 42 17.40 -15.33 -7.50
N ALA A 43 16.83 -16.05 -8.48
CA ALA A 43 16.15 -15.42 -9.62
C ALA A 43 14.90 -14.63 -9.17
N LEU A 44 14.14 -15.17 -8.21
CA LEU A 44 13.02 -14.47 -7.60
C LEU A 44 13.48 -13.27 -6.75
N GLY A 45 14.61 -13.39 -6.04
CA GLY A 45 15.23 -12.28 -5.31
C GLY A 45 15.55 -11.09 -6.21
N VAL A 46 15.98 -11.33 -7.45
CA VAL A 46 16.19 -10.26 -8.45
C VAL A 46 14.89 -9.53 -8.77
N LEU A 47 13.76 -10.24 -8.93
CA LEU A 47 12.46 -9.60 -9.14
C LEU A 47 12.03 -8.75 -7.93
N GLY A 48 12.26 -9.26 -6.72
CA GLY A 48 12.05 -8.50 -5.49
C GLY A 48 12.86 -7.21 -5.45
N THR A 49 14.14 -7.27 -5.79
CA THR A 49 15.01 -6.09 -5.88
C THR A 49 14.52 -5.09 -6.92
N ILE A 50 14.11 -5.55 -8.11
CA ILE A 50 13.55 -4.67 -9.14
C ILE A 50 12.28 -3.98 -8.63
N SER A 51 11.42 -4.70 -7.91
CA SER A 51 10.24 -4.10 -7.26
C SER A 51 10.62 -3.02 -6.25
N SER A 52 11.61 -3.26 -5.39
CA SER A 52 12.10 -2.26 -4.42
C SER A 52 12.72 -1.04 -5.11
N LEU A 53 13.42 -1.21 -6.22
CA LEU A 53 13.93 -0.09 -7.02
C LEU A 53 12.80 0.71 -7.66
N ALA A 54 11.79 0.03 -8.19
CA ALA A 54 10.60 0.68 -8.74
C ALA A 54 9.84 1.47 -7.65
N TYR A 55 9.76 0.93 -6.44
CA TYR A 55 9.22 1.62 -5.26
C TYR A 55 9.99 2.89 -4.92
N ALA A 56 11.32 2.79 -4.80
CA ALA A 56 12.16 3.94 -4.51
C ALA A 56 12.05 5.01 -5.61
N GLY A 57 12.01 4.60 -6.88
CA GLY A 57 11.85 5.50 -8.02
C GLY A 57 10.50 6.20 -8.03
N ALA A 58 9.42 5.51 -7.68
CA ALA A 58 8.07 6.07 -7.67
C ALA A 58 7.81 7.04 -6.51
N ALA A 59 8.59 6.98 -5.43
CA ALA A 59 8.50 7.95 -4.34
C ALA A 59 8.78 9.40 -4.79
N LEU A 60 9.63 9.59 -5.81
CA LEU A 60 9.96 10.92 -6.36
C LEU A 60 8.74 11.61 -7.02
N PRO A 61 8.08 11.03 -8.04
CA PRO A 61 6.89 11.64 -8.66
C PRO A 61 5.65 11.63 -7.76
N ALA A 62 5.63 10.81 -6.70
CA ALA A 62 4.48 10.70 -5.81
C ALA A 62 4.15 12.01 -5.08
N GLY A 63 5.16 12.78 -4.67
CA GLY A 63 4.97 14.11 -4.07
C GLY A 63 4.24 15.07 -5.02
N ALA A 64 4.74 15.19 -6.26
CA ALA A 64 4.11 16.02 -7.29
C ALA A 64 2.68 15.55 -7.63
N THR A 65 2.46 14.23 -7.62
CA THR A 65 1.13 13.65 -7.81
C THR A 65 0.17 14.03 -6.68
N ALA A 66 0.63 13.97 -5.43
CA ALA A 66 -0.14 14.39 -4.26
C ALA A 66 -0.44 15.89 -4.25
N ASP A 67 0.49 16.71 -4.74
CA ASP A 67 0.28 18.15 -4.86
C ASP A 67 -0.74 18.50 -5.96
N ARG A 68 -0.72 17.77 -7.08
CA ARG A 68 -1.61 18.02 -8.23
C ARG A 68 -3.01 17.45 -8.04
N PHE A 69 -3.13 16.22 -7.56
CA PHE A 69 -4.41 15.50 -7.48
C PHE A 69 -4.99 15.44 -6.07
N GLY A 70 -4.23 15.89 -5.06
CA GLY A 70 -4.60 15.85 -3.66
C GLY A 70 -4.17 14.54 -2.99
N SER A 71 -3.68 14.65 -1.75
CA SER A 71 -3.07 13.56 -0.99
C SER A 71 -3.99 12.33 -0.86
N LYS A 72 -5.29 12.52 -0.61
CA LYS A 72 -6.26 11.40 -0.53
C LYS A 72 -6.36 10.64 -1.84
N ASN A 73 -6.49 11.35 -2.95
CA ASN A 73 -6.64 10.72 -4.26
C ASN A 73 -5.36 9.97 -4.64
N THR A 74 -4.19 10.49 -4.29
CA THR A 74 -2.92 9.80 -4.51
C THR A 74 -2.79 8.53 -3.66
N VAL A 75 -3.28 8.53 -2.42
CA VAL A 75 -3.41 7.28 -1.63
C VAL A 75 -4.37 6.31 -2.32
N ALA A 76 -5.51 6.77 -2.84
CA ALA A 76 -6.46 5.92 -3.54
C ALA A 76 -5.87 5.31 -4.82
N ILE A 77 -5.11 6.08 -5.59
CA ILE A 77 -4.39 5.63 -6.80
C ILE A 77 -3.34 4.57 -6.43
N SER A 78 -2.54 4.84 -5.39
CA SER A 78 -1.56 3.89 -4.87
C SER A 78 -2.21 2.55 -4.49
N MET A 79 -3.28 2.58 -3.70
CA MET A 79 -3.99 1.37 -3.27
C MET A 79 -4.68 0.66 -4.44
N ALA A 80 -5.27 1.41 -5.38
CA ALA A 80 -5.93 0.81 -6.54
C ALA A 80 -4.92 0.10 -7.43
N GLY A 81 -3.80 0.76 -7.73
CA GLY A 81 -2.74 0.20 -8.57
C GLY A 81 -2.03 -0.97 -7.90
N ALA A 82 -1.78 -0.90 -6.59
CA ALA A 82 -1.27 -2.03 -5.81
C ALA A 82 -2.24 -3.22 -5.82
N GLY A 83 -3.56 -2.96 -5.72
CA GLY A 83 -4.59 -3.99 -5.86
C GLY A 83 -4.62 -4.64 -7.25
N VAL A 84 -4.52 -3.85 -8.32
CA VAL A 84 -4.41 -4.37 -9.69
C VAL A 84 -3.13 -5.20 -9.86
N ALA A 85 -1.99 -4.71 -9.36
CA ALA A 85 -0.72 -5.43 -9.42
C ALA A 85 -0.81 -6.78 -8.67
N ALA A 86 -1.36 -6.79 -7.46
CA ALA A 86 -1.58 -8.01 -6.69
C ALA A 86 -2.54 -8.98 -7.41
N LEU A 87 -3.59 -8.47 -8.08
CA LEU A 87 -4.49 -9.30 -8.88
C LEU A 87 -3.75 -9.94 -10.07
N ILE A 88 -2.90 -9.18 -10.78
CA ILE A 88 -2.07 -9.71 -11.88
C ILE A 88 -1.11 -10.78 -11.33
N ALA A 89 -0.50 -10.56 -10.17
CA ALA A 89 0.35 -11.56 -9.52
C ALA A 89 -0.43 -12.84 -9.18
N ALA A 90 -1.65 -12.70 -8.65
CA ALA A 90 -2.51 -13.83 -8.30
C ALA A 90 -2.89 -14.70 -9.51
N ILE A 91 -3.05 -14.10 -10.70
CA ILE A 91 -3.38 -14.84 -11.93
C ILE A 91 -2.17 -15.15 -12.82
N SER A 92 -0.95 -14.88 -12.33
CA SER A 92 0.26 -15.02 -13.15
C SER A 92 0.51 -16.48 -13.55
N PRO A 93 0.64 -16.78 -14.86
CA PRO A 93 0.92 -18.13 -15.34
C PRO A 93 2.42 -18.47 -15.36
N ASN A 94 3.29 -17.47 -15.23
CA ASN A 94 4.73 -17.62 -15.33
C ASN A 94 5.46 -16.47 -14.62
N ILE A 95 6.79 -16.60 -14.52
CA ILE A 95 7.66 -15.65 -13.84
C ILE A 95 7.70 -14.27 -14.50
N GLN A 96 7.50 -14.16 -15.82
CA GLN A 96 7.52 -12.89 -16.53
C GLN A 96 6.32 -12.03 -16.15
N VAL A 97 5.12 -12.63 -16.10
CA VAL A 97 3.90 -11.93 -15.67
C VAL A 97 3.98 -11.57 -14.18
N LEU A 98 4.54 -12.47 -13.35
CA LEU A 98 4.78 -12.15 -11.94
C LEU A 98 5.76 -10.99 -11.79
N GLY A 99 6.87 -10.99 -12.52
CA GLY A 99 7.85 -9.90 -12.51
C GLY A 99 7.25 -8.57 -12.92
N PHE A 100 6.40 -8.55 -13.95
CA PHE A 100 5.65 -7.36 -14.35
C PHE A 100 4.72 -6.88 -13.23
N ALA A 101 3.98 -7.80 -12.60
CA ALA A 101 3.11 -7.48 -11.48
C ALA A 101 3.91 -6.87 -10.31
N LEU A 102 5.07 -7.42 -9.98
CA LEU A 102 5.95 -6.90 -8.92
C LEU A 102 6.47 -5.50 -9.25
N VAL A 103 6.85 -5.21 -10.50
CA VAL A 103 7.22 -3.85 -10.92
C VAL A 103 6.08 -2.88 -10.69
N LEU A 104 4.85 -3.22 -11.12
CA LEU A 104 3.68 -2.38 -10.88
C LEU A 104 3.43 -2.17 -9.39
N MET A 105 3.56 -3.25 -8.60
CA MET A 105 3.39 -3.22 -7.15
C MET A 105 4.39 -2.28 -6.49
N GLY A 106 5.66 -2.34 -6.91
CA GLY A 106 6.70 -1.38 -6.52
C GLY A 106 6.30 0.06 -6.85
N ILE A 107 5.94 0.34 -8.11
CA ILE A 107 5.55 1.69 -8.56
C ILE A 107 4.41 2.24 -7.69
N PHE A 108 3.30 1.50 -7.58
CA PHE A 108 2.13 1.99 -6.88
C PHE A 108 2.30 2.01 -5.36
N GLY A 109 3.05 1.06 -4.79
CA GLY A 109 3.40 1.07 -3.37
C GLY A 109 4.27 2.29 -3.01
N GLY A 110 5.24 2.63 -3.87
CA GLY A 110 6.14 3.76 -3.65
C GLY A 110 5.44 5.11 -3.59
N MET A 111 4.23 5.19 -4.17
CA MET A 111 3.42 6.40 -4.12
C MET A 111 2.78 6.68 -2.77
N TYR A 112 2.69 5.68 -1.89
CA TYR A 112 1.92 5.77 -0.66
C TYR A 112 2.50 6.76 0.35
N HIS A 113 3.79 6.64 0.72
CA HIS A 113 4.33 7.43 1.84
C HIS A 113 4.28 8.94 1.61
N PRO A 114 4.72 9.49 0.45
CA PRO A 114 4.65 10.94 0.24
C PRO A 114 3.20 11.46 0.31
N ALA A 115 2.25 10.68 -0.23
CA ALA A 115 0.82 11.02 -0.18
C ALA A 115 0.25 10.94 1.25
N GLY A 116 0.49 9.84 1.97
CA GLY A 116 -0.01 9.63 3.33
C GLY A 116 0.54 10.64 4.33
N LEU A 117 1.85 10.91 4.28
CA LEU A 117 2.51 11.92 5.12
C LEU A 117 2.02 13.34 4.79
N SER A 118 1.88 13.66 3.50
CA SER A 118 1.30 14.92 3.05
C SER A 118 -0.14 15.08 3.56
N PHE A 119 -0.94 14.01 3.50
CA PHE A 119 -2.33 14.06 3.95
C PHE A 119 -2.42 14.40 5.44
N ILE A 120 -1.68 13.68 6.28
CA ILE A 120 -1.63 13.93 7.73
C ILE A 120 -1.12 15.34 8.03
N SER A 121 -0.03 15.76 7.39
CA SER A 121 0.62 17.04 7.66
C SER A 121 -0.25 18.24 7.30
N ARG A 122 -1.06 18.12 6.23
CA ARG A 122 -1.95 19.19 5.76
C ARG A 122 -3.28 19.26 6.51
N THR A 123 -3.77 18.14 7.06
CA THR A 123 -5.15 18.04 7.57
C THR A 123 -5.29 17.78 9.06
N VAL A 124 -4.20 17.43 9.76
CA VAL A 124 -4.25 17.12 11.19
C VAL A 124 -3.42 18.12 11.99
N ARG A 125 -4.01 18.73 13.01
CA ARG A 125 -3.35 19.70 13.89
C ARG A 125 -2.31 19.05 14.79
N GLN A 126 -2.63 17.90 15.38
CA GLN A 126 -1.72 17.12 16.25
C GLN A 126 -0.80 16.20 15.44
N ARG A 127 0.01 16.79 14.53
CA ARG A 127 0.82 16.06 13.54
C ARG A 127 1.70 14.97 14.16
N ALA A 128 2.44 15.27 15.23
CA ALA A 128 3.34 14.31 15.87
C ALA A 128 2.61 13.06 16.38
N ARG A 129 1.46 13.25 17.05
CA ARG A 129 0.63 12.13 17.53
C ARG A 129 0.04 11.33 16.36
N ALA A 130 -0.43 12.03 15.32
CA ALA A 130 -0.99 11.41 14.13
C ALA A 130 0.03 10.56 13.38
N LEU A 131 1.25 11.08 13.21
CA LEU A 131 2.37 10.35 12.61
C LEU A 131 2.79 9.15 13.46
N GLY A 132 2.75 9.26 14.79
CA GLY A 132 2.98 8.13 15.69
C GLY A 132 1.97 6.99 15.49
N ILE A 133 0.68 7.31 15.40
CA ILE A 133 -0.38 6.31 15.15
C ILE A 133 -0.25 5.72 13.74
N HIS A 134 0.03 6.56 12.74
CA HIS A 134 0.26 6.13 11.37
C HIS A 134 1.46 5.17 11.26
N GLY A 135 2.57 5.48 11.94
CA GLY A 135 3.73 4.61 12.04
C GLY A 135 3.44 3.29 12.75
N ALA A 136 2.66 3.32 13.84
CA ALA A 136 2.21 2.10 14.51
C ALA A 136 1.37 1.20 13.58
N GLY A 137 0.48 1.78 12.77
CA GLY A 137 -0.27 1.04 11.75
C GLY A 137 0.62 0.38 10.71
N GLY A 138 1.63 1.11 10.22
CA GLY A 138 2.66 0.58 9.31
C GLY A 138 3.40 -0.62 9.92
N ASN A 139 3.93 -0.46 11.15
CA ASN A 139 4.66 -1.51 11.85
C ASN A 139 3.81 -2.76 12.10
N LEU A 140 2.53 -2.60 12.46
CA LEU A 140 1.61 -3.72 12.61
C LEU A 140 1.41 -4.47 11.29
N GLY A 141 1.24 -3.74 10.17
CA GLY A 141 1.18 -4.33 8.84
C GLY A 141 2.44 -5.13 8.51
N THR A 142 3.61 -4.52 8.69
CA THR A 142 4.92 -5.17 8.49
C THR A 142 5.08 -6.44 9.32
N ALA A 143 4.67 -6.42 10.58
CA ALA A 143 4.80 -7.56 11.48
C ALA A 143 3.83 -8.70 11.12
N LEU A 144 2.57 -8.39 10.80
CA LEU A 144 1.53 -9.40 10.61
C LEU A 144 1.46 -9.96 9.19
N ALA A 145 1.84 -9.17 8.18
CA ALA A 145 1.62 -9.53 6.78
C ALA A 145 2.29 -10.84 6.36
N PRO A 146 3.56 -11.13 6.71
CA PRO A 146 4.19 -12.39 6.32
C PRO A 146 3.48 -13.61 6.91
N PHE A 147 3.00 -13.51 8.16
CA PHE A 147 2.26 -14.59 8.82
C PHE A 147 0.90 -14.84 8.14
N ILE A 148 0.16 -13.77 7.82
CA ILE A 148 -1.13 -13.88 7.13
C ILE A 148 -0.91 -14.46 5.72
N ALA A 149 0.08 -13.96 4.99
CA ALA A 149 0.42 -14.44 3.66
C ALA A 149 0.80 -15.93 3.67
N ALA A 150 1.68 -16.33 4.58
CA ALA A 150 2.11 -17.72 4.74
C ALA A 150 0.96 -18.64 5.16
N ALA A 151 0.08 -18.20 6.08
CA ALA A 151 -1.08 -18.97 6.50
C ALA A 151 -2.04 -19.22 5.33
N ILE A 152 -2.37 -18.18 4.54
CA ILE A 152 -3.21 -18.31 3.35
C ILE A 152 -2.52 -19.22 2.31
N ALA A 153 -1.21 -19.05 2.10
CA ALA A 153 -0.47 -19.88 1.17
C ALA A 153 -0.45 -21.37 1.55
N GLY A 154 -0.40 -21.67 2.85
CA GLY A 154 -0.39 -23.04 3.38
C GLY A 154 -1.73 -23.77 3.29
N VAL A 155 -2.86 -23.05 3.36
CA VAL A 155 -4.21 -23.68 3.33
C VAL A 155 -4.91 -23.57 1.98
N TRP A 156 -4.53 -22.59 1.15
CA TRP A 156 -5.19 -22.33 -0.12
C TRP A 156 -4.22 -22.28 -1.29
N SER A 157 -3.43 -21.22 -1.39
CA SER A 157 -2.36 -21.06 -2.37
C SER A 157 -1.68 -19.70 -2.18
N TRP A 158 -0.45 -19.57 -2.66
CA TRP A 158 0.23 -18.27 -2.69
C TRP A 158 -0.50 -17.25 -3.58
N ARG A 159 -1.21 -17.72 -4.61
CA ARG A 159 -2.12 -16.89 -5.43
C ARG A 159 -3.28 -16.34 -4.60
N GLY A 160 -3.84 -17.17 -3.72
CA GLY A 160 -4.87 -16.76 -2.76
C GLY A 160 -4.41 -15.63 -1.84
N ALA A 161 -3.15 -15.65 -1.40
CA ALA A 161 -2.59 -14.58 -0.58
C ALA A 161 -2.61 -13.23 -1.35
N PHE A 162 -2.11 -13.20 -2.58
CA PHE A 162 -2.18 -12.02 -3.44
C PHE A 162 -3.62 -11.55 -3.68
N LEU A 163 -4.55 -12.48 -3.93
CA LEU A 163 -5.96 -12.14 -4.16
C LEU A 163 -6.59 -11.46 -2.92
N VAL A 164 -6.32 -11.97 -1.72
CA VAL A 164 -6.82 -11.36 -0.48
C VAL A 164 -6.28 -9.93 -0.32
N PHE A 165 -4.98 -9.73 -0.51
CA PHE A 165 -4.39 -8.40 -0.42
C PHE A 165 -4.88 -7.46 -1.54
N ALA A 166 -5.17 -7.99 -2.73
CA ALA A 166 -5.80 -7.22 -3.81
C ALA A 166 -7.19 -6.71 -3.40
N LEU A 167 -8.04 -7.58 -2.85
CA LEU A 167 -9.38 -7.23 -2.39
C LEU A 167 -9.35 -6.20 -1.26
N LEU A 168 -8.44 -6.36 -0.29
CA LEU A 168 -8.24 -5.38 0.78
C LEU A 168 -7.79 -4.02 0.23
N SER A 169 -6.93 -4.02 -0.79
CA SER A 169 -6.45 -2.79 -1.42
C SER A 169 -7.58 -2.05 -2.13
N PHE A 170 -8.42 -2.79 -2.87
CA PHE A 170 -9.62 -2.22 -3.49
C PHE A 170 -10.64 -1.71 -2.47
N LEU A 171 -10.78 -2.39 -1.32
CA LEU A 171 -11.64 -1.91 -0.23
C LEU A 171 -11.15 -0.55 0.30
N ILE A 172 -9.85 -0.39 0.54
CA ILE A 172 -9.27 0.89 0.97
C ILE A 172 -9.44 1.96 -0.10
N THR A 173 -9.25 1.63 -1.38
CA THR A 173 -9.55 2.55 -2.49
C THR A 173 -11.00 3.00 -2.46
N LEU A 174 -11.96 2.08 -2.31
CA LEU A 174 -13.38 2.41 -2.25
C LEU A 174 -13.69 3.33 -1.07
N ILE A 175 -13.13 3.04 0.12
CA ILE A 175 -13.26 3.90 1.30
C ILE A 175 -12.71 5.29 1.01
N ALA A 176 -11.53 5.41 0.40
CA ALA A 176 -10.93 6.69 0.06
C ALA A 176 -11.79 7.52 -0.90
N LEU A 177 -12.41 6.88 -1.89
CA LEU A 177 -13.25 7.54 -2.90
C LEU A 177 -14.65 7.90 -2.39
N ARG A 178 -15.24 7.10 -1.51
CA ARG A 178 -16.61 7.28 -1.00
C ARG A 178 -16.68 8.14 0.25
N SER A 179 -15.61 8.20 1.02
CA SER A 179 -15.62 8.92 2.28
C SER A 179 -15.38 10.41 2.10
N SER A 180 -16.09 11.20 2.91
CA SER A 180 -15.83 12.63 3.12
C SER A 180 -14.57 12.88 3.95
N ILE A 181 -13.72 11.87 4.14
CA ILE A 181 -12.40 12.01 4.75
C ILE A 181 -11.62 13.03 3.92
N GLY A 182 -11.33 14.19 4.50
CA GLY A 182 -10.84 15.39 3.83
C GLY A 182 -11.05 16.57 4.78
N PRO A 183 -10.45 17.75 4.54
CA PRO A 183 -10.73 18.89 5.37
C PRO A 183 -12.23 19.17 5.29
N ASP A 184 -12.93 19.09 6.42
CA ASP A 184 -14.29 19.62 6.51
C ASP A 184 -14.25 21.04 5.95
N ALA A 185 -15.13 21.37 5.01
CA ALA A 185 -15.20 22.70 4.41
C ALA A 185 -15.30 23.82 5.47
N ASN A 186 -15.71 23.47 6.70
CA ASN A 186 -15.78 24.35 7.87
C ASN A 186 -14.43 24.68 8.54
N GLN A 187 -13.29 24.09 8.14
CA GLN A 187 -11.96 24.47 8.66
C GLN A 187 -11.22 25.50 7.79
N ALA A 188 -11.58 25.63 6.51
CA ALA A 188 -10.99 26.64 5.62
C ALA A 188 -11.32 28.08 6.04
N ASP A 189 -12.44 28.30 6.73
CA ASP A 189 -12.80 29.60 7.31
C ASP A 189 -12.10 29.90 8.65
N SER A 190 -11.56 28.88 9.34
CA SER A 190 -10.86 29.06 10.63
C SER A 190 -9.37 29.40 10.49
N LEU A 191 -8.85 29.42 9.25
CA LEU A 191 -7.46 29.72 8.92
C LEU A 191 -7.30 30.99 8.09
N LYS A 192 -8.36 31.80 7.95
CA LYS A 192 -8.22 33.18 7.49
C LYS A 192 -7.56 34.00 8.62
N PRO A 193 -6.47 34.73 8.33
CA PRO A 193 -5.80 35.58 9.32
C PRO A 193 -6.69 36.71 9.82
#